data_AF-A0A7J6VE40-F1
#
_entry.id   AF-A0A7J6VE40-F1
#
_cell.length_a   1.000
_cell.length_b   1.000
_cell.length_c   1.000
_cell.angle_alpha   90.00
_cell.angle_beta   90.00
_cell.angle_gamma   90.00
#
_symmetry.space_group_name_H-M   'P 1'
#
loop_
_entity.id
_entity.type
_entity.pdbx_description
1 polymer ?
#
loop_
_entity_poly.entity_id
_entity_poly.type
_entity_poly.pdbx_seq_one_letter_code
_entity_poly.pdbx_strand_id
1 'polypeptide(L)'
;MGMKHQTSKNSSSSSPTIRTTSILILALLLTSFLLFFTPPTHHHLSDPFFQTEDPRFYGDLREAQFAWNKLCLGPVLEKLKLAVFSKTWPVGAAPGGMERHASTLYTALAARGHEIHVFTVPSDRRSHPDIHEGNLHVYFAANDHGSVNCSLAFEIFNKENN
;
A
#
# COMPACT_ATOMS: atom_id res chain seq x y z
N MET A 1 77.60 -11.95 -58.32
CA MET A 1 77.95 -10.57 -57.94
C MET A 1 76.73 -10.00 -57.24
N GLY A 2 76.77 -9.94 -55.91
CA GLY A 2 75.62 -9.56 -55.09
C GLY A 2 75.64 -8.09 -54.73
N MET A 3 74.45 -7.49 -54.68
CA MET A 3 74.06 -6.28 -53.95
C MET A 3 72.53 -6.11 -54.16
N LYS A 4 71.70 -5.57 -53.28
CA LYS A 4 71.79 -5.09 -51.89
C LYS A 4 70.44 -4.38 -51.65
N HIS A 5 69.71 -4.73 -50.56
CA HIS A 5 68.85 -3.82 -49.76
C HIS A 5 67.61 -3.19 -50.47
N GLN A 6 66.51 -2.78 -49.83
CA GLN A 6 66.07 -2.70 -48.45
C GLN A 6 64.55 -2.42 -48.43
N THR A 7 63.87 -2.94 -47.41
CA THR A 7 62.75 -2.37 -46.64
C THR A 7 61.77 -1.36 -47.25
N SER A 8 60.49 -1.68 -47.11
CA SER A 8 59.52 -0.71 -46.57
C SER A 8 58.67 -1.35 -45.48
N LYS A 9 58.54 -0.63 -44.36
CA LYS A 9 57.78 -0.95 -43.15
C LYS A 9 56.29 -1.07 -43.47
N ASN A 10 55.57 -1.88 -42.69
CA ASN A 10 54.25 -1.47 -42.21
C ASN A 10 54.04 -2.01 -40.79
N SER A 11 54.14 -1.08 -39.85
CA SER A 11 53.67 -1.23 -38.48
C SER A 11 52.15 -1.24 -38.51
N SER A 12 51.51 -2.38 -38.21
CA SER A 12 50.08 -2.43 -37.94
C SER A 12 49.86 -2.39 -36.43
N SER A 13 49.53 -1.19 -35.95
CA SER A 13 49.02 -0.94 -34.61
C SER A 13 47.63 -1.56 -34.45
N SER A 14 47.55 -2.73 -33.81
CA SER A 14 46.27 -3.31 -33.39
C SER A 14 45.94 -2.89 -31.94
N SER A 15 45.39 -1.68 -31.87
CA SER A 15 44.14 -1.34 -31.16
C SER A 15 44.07 -1.45 -29.61
N PRO A 16 44.06 -0.31 -28.88
CA PRO A 16 43.74 -0.28 -27.44
C PRO A 16 42.26 -0.66 -27.13
N THR A 17 41.42 -0.82 -28.16
CA THR A 17 39.98 -1.04 -28.06
C THR A 17 39.57 -2.40 -27.47
N ILE A 18 40.38 -3.45 -27.62
CA ILE A 18 40.07 -4.78 -27.05
C ILE A 18 40.31 -4.80 -25.53
N ARG A 19 41.25 -3.98 -25.04
CA ARG A 19 41.52 -3.87 -23.60
C ARG A 19 40.45 -3.03 -22.91
N THR A 20 39.99 -1.95 -23.55
CA THR A 20 38.95 -1.08 -22.96
C THR A 20 37.59 -1.76 -22.88
N THR A 21 37.22 -2.59 -23.86
CA THR A 21 35.96 -3.36 -23.81
C THR A 21 35.98 -4.40 -22.71
N SER A 22 37.11 -5.10 -22.52
CA SER A 22 37.27 -6.08 -21.43
C SER A 22 37.18 -5.40 -20.05
N ILE A 23 37.81 -4.23 -19.88
CA ILE A 23 37.74 -3.44 -18.65
C ILE A 23 36.30 -2.98 -18.38
N LEU A 24 35.58 -2.52 -19.40
CA LEU A 24 34.20 -2.05 -19.26
C LEU A 24 33.24 -3.19 -18.92
N ILE A 25 33.41 -4.37 -19.52
CA ILE A 25 32.62 -5.57 -19.20
C ILE A 25 32.91 -6.03 -17.76
N LEU A 26 34.18 -6.04 -17.34
CA LEU A 26 34.55 -6.39 -15.98
C LEU A 26 33.98 -5.39 -14.97
N ALA A 27 34.00 -4.09 -15.28
CA ALA A 27 33.40 -3.06 -14.44
C ALA A 27 31.88 -3.23 -14.33
N LEU A 28 31.18 -3.53 -15.43
CA LEU A 28 29.72 -3.78 -15.42
C LEU A 28 29.33 -5.06 -14.66
N LEU A 29 30.13 -6.12 -14.77
CA LEU A 29 29.92 -7.35 -14.01
C LEU A 29 30.18 -7.12 -12.52
N LEU A 30 31.23 -6.37 -12.18
CA LEU A 30 31.53 -6.00 -10.81
C LEU A 30 30.43 -5.11 -10.22
N THR A 31 29.93 -4.10 -10.95
CA THR A 31 28.84 -3.25 -10.46
C THR A 31 27.54 -4.03 -10.31
N SER A 32 27.21 -4.94 -11.24
CA SER A 32 26.04 -5.82 -11.11
C SER A 32 26.16 -6.76 -9.91
N PHE A 33 27.34 -7.36 -9.71
CA PHE A 33 27.63 -8.19 -8.54
C PHE A 33 27.53 -7.38 -7.25
N LEU A 34 28.15 -6.19 -7.20
CA LEU A 34 28.04 -5.30 -6.05
C LEU A 34 26.60 -4.87 -5.82
N LEU A 35 25.77 -4.64 -6.84
CA LEU A 35 24.34 -4.34 -6.71
C LEU A 35 23.50 -5.54 -6.27
N PHE A 36 23.94 -6.76 -6.55
CA PHE A 36 23.27 -7.99 -6.10
C PHE A 36 23.59 -8.31 -4.63
N PHE A 37 24.81 -8.01 -4.20
CA PHE A 37 25.26 -8.20 -2.80
C PHE A 37 25.09 -6.97 -1.91
N THR A 38 24.88 -5.78 -2.49
CA THR A 38 24.33 -4.66 -1.74
C THR A 38 22.83 -4.91 -1.62
N PRO A 39 22.30 -5.18 -0.41
CA PRO A 39 20.86 -5.09 -0.23
C PRO A 39 20.43 -3.69 -0.70
N PRO A 40 19.24 -3.53 -1.28
CA PRO A 40 18.74 -2.21 -1.54
C PRO A 40 18.88 -1.43 -0.24
N THR A 41 19.70 -0.39 -0.26
CA THR A 41 19.62 0.69 0.71
C THR A 41 18.27 1.34 0.47
N HIS A 42 17.20 0.65 0.85
CA HIS A 42 16.16 1.29 1.63
C HIS A 42 16.94 2.06 2.69
N HIS A 43 16.96 3.37 2.57
CA HIS A 43 17.17 4.25 3.70
C HIS A 43 16.03 4.00 4.68
N HIS A 44 16.01 2.80 5.28
CA HIS A 44 15.43 2.56 6.57
C HIS A 44 16.49 3.09 7.52
N LEU A 45 16.43 4.39 7.79
CA LEU A 45 16.88 4.94 9.05
C LEU A 45 16.02 4.28 10.13
N SER A 46 16.28 3.00 10.41
CA SER A 46 15.94 2.36 11.67
C SER A 46 16.81 3.07 12.71
N ASP A 47 16.25 4.13 13.26
CA ASP A 47 16.70 4.74 14.49
C ASP A 47 16.75 3.64 15.57
N PRO A 48 17.82 3.49 16.38
CA PRO A 48 17.95 2.43 17.37
C PRO A 48 16.95 2.53 18.54
N PHE A 49 16.02 3.49 18.52
CA PHE A 49 15.01 3.69 19.54
C PHE A 49 13.76 2.82 19.31
N PHE A 50 13.93 1.50 19.21
CA PHE A 50 12.82 0.57 19.47
C PHE A 50 12.59 0.44 20.98
N GLN A 51 12.20 1.56 21.60
CA GLN A 51 11.64 1.64 22.94
C GLN A 51 11.11 3.06 23.12
N THR A 52 9.90 3.36 22.65
CA THR A 52 9.10 4.44 23.23
C THR A 52 7.66 4.33 22.74
N GLU A 53 6.73 4.31 23.69
CA GLU A 53 5.45 5.05 23.66
C GLU A 53 5.10 5.63 22.27
N ASP A 54 4.12 5.03 21.59
CA ASP A 54 3.65 5.39 20.25
C ASP A 54 3.63 6.93 20.06
N PRO A 55 4.63 7.52 19.36
CA PRO A 55 4.76 8.95 19.29
C PRO A 55 3.64 9.45 18.38
N ARG A 56 2.61 10.02 19.02
CA ARG A 56 1.52 10.73 18.35
C ARG A 56 2.10 11.57 17.20
N PHE A 57 1.71 11.27 15.97
CA PHE A 57 2.14 12.05 14.82
C PHE A 57 1.55 13.46 14.91
N TYR A 58 2.41 14.48 14.94
CA TYR A 58 2.02 15.89 15.04
C TYR A 58 2.35 16.71 13.78
N GLY A 59 2.68 16.05 12.67
CA GLY A 59 3.03 16.72 11.41
C GLY A 59 1.86 16.97 10.48
N ASP A 60 2.15 17.57 9.32
CA ASP A 60 1.22 17.63 8.19
C ASP A 60 1.02 16.22 7.62
N LEU A 61 -0.24 15.76 7.51
CA LEU A 61 -0.58 14.45 6.97
C LEU A 61 -0.08 14.24 5.53
N ARG A 62 0.15 15.31 4.77
CA ARG A 62 0.71 15.24 3.41
C ARG A 62 2.16 14.80 3.39
N GLU A 63 2.88 15.01 4.49
CA GLU A 63 4.29 14.64 4.66
C GLU A 63 4.45 13.25 5.29
N ALA A 64 3.34 12.59 5.65
CA ALA A 64 3.37 11.27 6.26
C ALA A 64 3.84 10.20 5.25
N GLN A 65 4.99 9.58 5.51
CA GLN A 65 5.54 8.48 4.70
C GLN A 65 5.06 7.09 5.15
N PHE A 66 3.98 7.04 5.93
CA PHE A 66 3.41 5.81 6.46
C PHE A 66 1.90 5.79 6.24
N ALA A 67 1.30 4.59 6.31
CA ALA A 67 -0.13 4.44 6.08
C ALA A 67 -0.96 5.09 7.21
N TRP A 68 -2.05 5.78 6.85
CA TRP A 68 -2.90 6.54 7.78
C TRP A 68 -3.37 5.75 9.00
N ASN A 69 -3.54 4.44 8.87
CA ASN A 69 -4.00 3.55 9.95
C ASN A 69 -2.94 3.35 11.05
N LYS A 70 -1.71 3.84 10.86
CA LYS A 70 -0.68 3.94 11.90
C LYS A 70 -0.73 5.26 12.67
N LEU A 71 -1.63 6.18 12.33
CA LEU A 71 -1.83 7.38 13.12
C LEU A 71 -2.39 7.02 14.49
N CYS A 72 -1.75 7.52 15.54
CA CYS A 72 -2.24 7.42 16.90
C CYS A 72 -3.46 8.34 17.05
N LEU A 73 -4.65 7.80 16.80
CA LEU A 73 -5.88 8.38 17.32
C LEU A 73 -5.75 8.32 18.84
N GLY A 74 -5.87 9.42 19.56
CA GLY A 74 -5.61 9.47 21.01
C GLY A 74 -6.56 8.59 21.85
N PRO A 75 -6.64 8.83 23.17
CA PRO A 75 -7.65 8.17 23.98
C PRO A 75 -9.05 8.48 23.45
N VAL A 76 -9.95 7.49 23.47
CA VAL A 76 -11.35 7.70 23.11
C VAL A 76 -12.00 8.49 24.24
N LEU A 77 -12.31 9.77 23.97
CA LEU A 77 -12.94 10.65 24.95
C LEU A 77 -14.44 10.34 25.10
N GLU A 78 -15.09 9.99 23.98
CA GLU A 78 -16.52 9.67 23.94
C GLU A 78 -16.80 8.54 22.95
N LYS A 79 -17.70 7.62 23.34
CA LYS A 79 -18.18 6.56 22.44
C LYS A 79 -19.20 7.14 21.47
N LEU A 80 -18.75 7.33 20.23
CA LEU A 80 -19.63 7.71 19.11
C LEU A 80 -20.42 6.53 18.55
N LYS A 81 -21.64 6.83 18.09
CA LYS A 81 -22.46 5.96 17.24
C LYS A 81 -22.54 6.57 15.83
N LEU A 82 -22.07 5.85 14.83
CA LEU A 82 -21.87 6.35 13.47
C LEU A 82 -22.74 5.57 12.48
N ALA A 83 -23.52 6.30 11.67
CA ALA A 83 -24.17 5.79 10.47
C ALA A 83 -23.29 6.09 9.25
N VAL A 84 -22.92 5.05 8.52
CA VAL A 84 -22.00 5.12 7.38
C VAL A 84 -22.71 4.59 6.15
N PHE A 85 -22.65 5.35 5.05
CA PHE A 85 -23.17 4.91 3.76
C PHE A 85 -22.00 4.61 2.83
N SER A 86 -21.79 3.33 2.53
CA SER A 86 -20.73 2.89 1.62
C SER A 86 -21.33 2.28 0.37
N LYS A 87 -20.80 2.64 -0.81
CA LYS A 87 -21.28 2.10 -2.08
C LYS A 87 -21.09 0.58 -2.18
N THR A 88 -19.97 0.07 -1.66
CA THR A 88 -19.65 -1.35 -1.65
C THR A 88 -18.94 -1.74 -0.36
N TRP A 89 -19.02 -3.02 -0.01
CA TRP A 89 -18.37 -3.60 1.16
C TRP A 89 -17.74 -4.95 0.82
N PRO A 90 -16.54 -5.25 1.33
CA PRO A 90 -15.84 -6.49 1.03
C PRO A 90 -16.60 -7.72 1.55
N VAL A 91 -17.11 -8.55 0.64
CA VAL A 91 -17.76 -9.86 0.94
C VAL A 91 -17.00 -11.05 0.35
N GLY A 92 -15.76 -10.86 -0.10
CA GLY A 92 -14.96 -11.92 -0.72
C GLY A 92 -13.47 -11.62 -0.83
N ALA A 93 -12.75 -12.47 -1.56
CA ALA A 93 -11.29 -12.56 -1.52
C ALA A 93 -10.52 -11.38 -2.17
N ALA A 94 -11.18 -10.54 -2.98
CA ALA A 94 -10.50 -9.50 -3.75
C ALA A 94 -11.21 -8.14 -3.68
N PRO A 95 -11.22 -7.46 -2.52
CA PRO A 95 -11.81 -6.15 -2.42
C PRO A 95 -10.96 -5.08 -3.10
N GLY A 96 -11.64 -4.12 -3.74
CA GLY A 96 -11.00 -2.96 -4.35
C GLY A 96 -10.32 -2.06 -3.31
N GLY A 97 -9.50 -1.11 -3.77
CA GLY A 97 -8.79 -0.18 -2.89
C GLY A 97 -9.74 0.55 -1.93
N MET A 98 -10.79 1.19 -2.46
CA MET A 98 -11.75 1.95 -1.67
C MET A 98 -12.53 1.09 -0.65
N GLU A 99 -12.88 -0.14 -1.02
CA GLU A 99 -13.56 -1.09 -0.13
C GLU A 99 -12.68 -1.47 1.05
N ARG A 100 -11.40 -1.77 0.78
CA ARG A 100 -10.41 -2.07 1.81
C ARG A 100 -10.19 -0.87 2.74
N HIS A 101 -10.13 0.34 2.19
CA HIS A 101 -9.98 1.55 2.99
C HIS A 101 -11.16 1.75 3.94
N ALA A 102 -12.39 1.64 3.42
CA ALA A 102 -13.59 1.75 4.22
C ALA A 102 -13.65 0.67 5.31
N SER A 103 -13.46 -0.60 4.97
CA SER A 103 -13.52 -1.68 5.95
C SER A 103 -12.45 -1.54 7.03
N THR A 104 -11.21 -1.22 6.64
CA THR A 104 -10.12 -1.00 7.60
C THR A 104 -10.44 0.13 8.58
N LEU A 105 -10.99 1.25 8.09
CA LEU A 105 -11.35 2.39 8.94
C LEU A 105 -12.46 2.06 9.92
N TYR A 106 -13.57 1.51 9.43
CA TYR A 106 -14.74 1.28 10.26
C TYR A 106 -14.53 0.12 11.24
N THR A 107 -13.78 -0.91 10.86
CA THR A 107 -13.34 -1.96 11.79
C THR A 107 -12.40 -1.39 12.87
N ALA A 108 -11.46 -0.50 12.51
CA ALA A 108 -10.57 0.12 13.49
C ALA A 108 -11.35 1.00 14.48
N LEU A 109 -12.35 1.76 14.02
CA LEU A 109 -13.21 2.56 14.90
C LEU A 109 -14.06 1.66 15.83
N ALA A 110 -14.64 0.58 15.30
CA ALA A 110 -15.40 -0.38 16.09
C ALA A 110 -14.55 -1.06 17.18
N ALA A 111 -13.30 -1.42 16.85
CA ALA A 111 -12.33 -2.00 17.77
C ALA A 111 -11.93 -1.03 18.90
N ARG A 112 -12.02 0.28 18.66
CA ARG A 112 -11.82 1.32 19.68
C ARG A 112 -13.06 1.56 20.55
N GLY A 113 -14.15 0.83 20.31
CA GLY A 113 -15.36 0.88 21.12
C GLY A 113 -16.49 1.72 20.53
N HIS A 114 -16.30 2.35 19.37
CA HIS A 114 -17.38 3.07 18.68
C HIS A 114 -18.41 2.10 18.11
N GLU A 115 -19.67 2.52 18.06
CA GLU A 115 -20.76 1.73 17.46
C GLU A 115 -20.95 2.15 16.01
N ILE A 116 -20.69 1.24 15.08
CA ILE A 116 -20.60 1.55 13.65
C ILE A 116 -21.67 0.78 12.88
N HIS A 117 -22.59 1.52 12.25
CA HIS A 117 -23.61 0.96 11.37
C HIS A 117 -23.27 1.34 9.92
N VAL A 118 -22.84 0.36 9.13
CA VAL A 118 -22.54 0.51 7.71
C VAL A 118 -23.72 0.04 6.89
N PHE A 119 -24.27 0.91 6.05
CA PHE A 119 -25.32 0.60 5.09
C PHE A 119 -24.71 0.53 3.69
N THR A 120 -24.84 -0.63 3.03
CA THR A 120 -24.07 -0.91 1.82
C THR A 120 -24.75 -1.91 0.88
N VAL A 121 -24.08 -2.18 -0.25
CA VAL A 121 -24.41 -3.23 -1.22
C VAL A 121 -23.23 -4.20 -1.29
N PRO A 122 -23.48 -5.51 -1.37
CA PRO A 122 -22.40 -6.49 -1.50
C PRO A 122 -21.70 -6.34 -2.86
N SER A 123 -20.36 -6.41 -2.87
CA SER A 123 -19.56 -6.17 -4.10
C SER A 123 -19.86 -7.14 -5.23
N ASP A 124 -20.30 -8.37 -4.93
CA ASP A 124 -20.66 -9.39 -5.92
C ASP A 124 -22.14 -9.31 -6.36
N ARG A 125 -22.90 -8.33 -5.84
CA ARG A 125 -24.33 -8.08 -6.09
C ARG A 125 -25.24 -9.27 -5.77
N ARG A 126 -24.80 -10.22 -4.95
CA ARG A 126 -25.64 -11.32 -4.49
C ARG A 126 -26.22 -10.99 -3.13
N SER A 127 -27.36 -11.60 -2.80
CA SER A 127 -27.91 -11.47 -1.46
C SER A 127 -26.92 -12.03 -0.43
N HIS A 128 -26.60 -11.23 0.57
CA HIS A 128 -25.75 -11.58 1.70
C HIS A 128 -26.52 -11.32 3.00
N PRO A 129 -26.35 -12.17 4.03
CA PRO A 129 -26.84 -11.84 5.36
C PRO A 129 -26.06 -10.64 5.91
N ASP A 130 -26.72 -9.82 6.72
CA ASP A 130 -26.07 -8.73 7.44
C ASP A 130 -24.93 -9.26 8.34
N ILE A 131 -23.87 -8.46 8.49
CA ILE A 131 -22.67 -8.83 9.25
C ILE A 131 -22.69 -8.07 10.58
N HIS A 132 -22.55 -8.78 11.69
CA HIS A 132 -22.48 -8.19 13.02
C HIS A 132 -21.27 -8.74 13.77
N GLU A 133 -20.22 -7.93 13.88
CA GLU A 133 -18.95 -8.29 14.50
C GLU A 133 -18.58 -7.27 15.59
N GLY A 134 -18.84 -7.62 16.85
CA GLY A 134 -18.60 -6.70 17.97
C GLY A 134 -19.45 -5.44 17.84
N ASN A 135 -18.81 -4.27 17.74
CA ASN A 135 -19.49 -2.98 17.55
C ASN A 135 -19.63 -2.57 16.06
N LEU A 136 -19.31 -3.48 15.12
CA LEU A 136 -19.46 -3.24 13.68
C LEU A 136 -20.69 -3.99 13.18
N HIS A 137 -21.64 -3.23 12.61
CA HIS A 137 -22.87 -3.75 12.03
C HIS A 137 -22.93 -3.32 10.56
N VAL A 138 -23.00 -4.27 9.64
CA VAL A 138 -23.06 -4.03 8.20
C VAL A 138 -24.37 -4.55 7.67
N TYR A 139 -25.18 -3.64 7.12
CA TYR A 139 -26.51 -3.91 6.59
C TYR A 139 -26.48 -3.84 5.06
N PHE A 140 -26.92 -4.91 4.40
CA PHE A 140 -27.01 -5.00 2.95
C PHE A 140 -28.35 -4.47 2.43
N ALA A 141 -28.54 -3.16 2.55
CA ALA A 141 -29.74 -2.44 2.11
C ALA A 141 -29.68 -2.08 0.62
N ALA A 142 -29.67 -3.07 -0.29
CA ALA A 142 -29.68 -2.83 -1.73
C ALA A 142 -31.10 -2.48 -2.25
N ASN A 143 -31.17 -1.60 -3.25
CA ASN A 143 -32.39 -1.40 -4.05
C ASN A 143 -32.38 -2.28 -5.32
N ASP A 144 -33.47 -2.23 -6.07
CA ASP A 144 -33.65 -3.00 -7.31
C ASP A 144 -32.60 -2.68 -8.41
N HIS A 145 -31.89 -1.55 -8.27
CA HIS A 145 -30.83 -1.11 -9.18
C HIS A 145 -29.41 -1.49 -8.69
N GLY A 146 -29.29 -2.18 -7.56
CA GLY A 146 -28.01 -2.57 -6.97
C GLY A 146 -27.21 -1.40 -6.38
N SER A 147 -27.88 -0.32 -5.98
CA SER A 147 -27.31 0.74 -5.15
C SER A 147 -27.94 0.74 -3.75
N VAL A 148 -27.35 1.47 -2.80
CA VAL A 148 -27.86 1.53 -1.44
C VAL A 148 -29.24 2.20 -1.43
N ASN A 149 -30.23 1.55 -0.83
CA ASN A 149 -31.52 2.14 -0.52
C ASN A 149 -31.40 3.02 0.73
N CYS A 150 -31.18 4.32 0.54
CA CYS A 150 -30.98 5.26 1.63
C CYS A 150 -32.20 5.35 2.58
N SER A 151 -33.42 5.22 2.07
CA SER A 151 -34.64 5.28 2.88
C SER A 151 -34.71 4.07 3.82
N LEU A 152 -34.50 2.86 3.29
CA LEU A 152 -34.44 1.63 4.08
C LEU A 152 -33.29 1.68 5.10
N ALA A 153 -32.12 2.13 4.68
CA ALA A 153 -30.97 2.29 5.56
C ALA A 153 -31.26 3.24 6.74
N PHE A 154 -31.93 4.36 6.48
CA PHE A 154 -32.32 5.31 7.52
C PHE A 154 -33.40 4.74 8.46
N GLU A 155 -34.34 3.96 7.94
CA GLU A 155 -35.34 3.25 8.74
C GLU A 155 -34.68 2.24 9.69
N ILE A 156 -33.77 1.41 9.17
CA ILE A 156 -32.99 0.47 9.98
C ILE A 156 -32.20 1.23 11.06
N PHE A 157 -31.50 2.31 10.69
CA PHE A 157 -30.77 3.12 11.64
C PHE A 157 -31.67 3.65 12.77
N ASN A 158 -32.84 4.21 12.46
CA ASN A 158 -33.75 4.72 13.49
C ASN A 158 -34.29 3.61 14.40
N LYS A 159 -34.54 2.42 13.84
CA LYS A 159 -34.99 1.26 14.62
C LYS A 159 -33.92 0.79 15.62
N GLU A 160 -32.66 0.81 15.23
CA GLU A 160 -31.52 0.43 16.08
C GLU A 160 -31.13 1.52 17.10
N ASN A 161 -31.76 2.70 17.05
CA ASN A 161 -31.44 3.85 17.90
C ASN A 161 -32.58 4.32 18.82
N ASN A 162 -33.79 3.80 18.64
CA ASN A 162 -34.93 4.05 19.52
C ASN A 162 -35.01 2.97 20.61
#